data_AF-A0A9D7X3U8-F1
#
_entry.id   AF-A0A9D7X3U8-F1
#
_cell.length_a   1.000
_cell.length_b   1.000
_cell.length_c   1.000
_cell.angle_alpha   90.00
_cell.angle_beta   90.00
_cell.angle_gamma   90.00
#
_symmetry.space_group_name_H-M   'P 1'
#
loop_
_entity.id
_entity.type
_entity.pdbx_description
1 polymer ?
#
loop_
_entity_poly.entity_id
_entity_poly.type
_entity_poly.pdbx_seq_one_letter_code
_entity_poly.pdbx_strand_id
1 'polypeptide(L)'
;MIHEPAAPVEKDDAIQKKTRLGVILFIIYTLIYSGFVVIGLTDPEMMGAEIIGGQNLAIIYGFGLILLAIIMGFFYNYFCTKFENEMNKN
;
A
#
# COMPACT_ATOMS: atom_id res chain seq x y z
N MET A 1 -31.35 -10.39 13.30
CA MET A 1 -30.05 -10.45 14.00
C MET A 1 -29.60 -11.91 14.10
N ILE A 2 -29.33 -12.55 12.96
CA ILE A 2 -28.93 -13.97 12.86
C ILE A 2 -27.57 -14.02 12.18
N HIS A 3 -26.57 -13.47 12.86
CA HIS A 3 -25.17 -13.65 12.50
C HIS A 3 -24.52 -14.22 13.74
N GLU A 4 -23.74 -15.27 13.55
CA GLU A 4 -22.96 -15.88 14.62
C GLU A 4 -22.08 -14.79 15.26
N PRO A 5 -21.99 -14.72 16.60
CA PRO A 5 -21.14 -13.74 17.26
C PRO A 5 -19.71 -13.90 16.75
N ALA A 6 -19.06 -12.77 16.46
CA ALA A 6 -17.69 -12.77 15.99
C ALA A 6 -16.81 -13.61 16.92
N ALA A 7 -15.99 -14.48 16.34
CA ALA A 7 -15.02 -15.26 17.10
C ALA A 7 -14.22 -14.33 18.03
N PRO A 8 -13.93 -14.75 19.27
CA PRO A 8 -13.17 -13.94 20.20
C PRO A 8 -11.84 -13.56 19.56
N VAL A 9 -11.55 -12.26 19.52
CA VAL A 9 -10.30 -11.74 18.97
C VAL A 9 -9.16 -12.29 19.81
N GLU A 10 -8.39 -13.21 19.23
CA GLU A 10 -7.21 -13.76 19.87
C GLU A 10 -6.17 -12.65 20.10
N LYS A 11 -5.49 -12.69 21.24
CA LYS A 11 -4.52 -11.68 21.59
C LYS A 11 -3.31 -11.80 20.66
N ASP A 12 -3.08 -10.77 19.85
CA ASP A 12 -1.94 -10.64 18.95
C ASP A 12 -0.91 -9.67 19.55
N ASP A 13 0.17 -10.20 20.12
CA ASP A 13 1.23 -9.39 20.73
C ASP A 13 2.00 -8.56 19.68
N ALA A 14 1.95 -8.95 18.41
CA ALA A 14 2.58 -8.24 17.30
C ALA A 14 1.77 -7.06 16.77
N ILE A 15 0.54 -6.83 17.23
CA ILE A 15 -0.40 -5.86 16.63
C ILE A 15 0.19 -4.45 16.52
N GLN A 16 0.89 -3.96 17.56
CA GLN A 16 1.48 -2.62 17.55
C GLN A 16 2.56 -2.47 16.47
N LYS A 17 3.38 -3.51 16.25
CA LYS A 17 4.42 -3.48 15.20
C LYS A 17 3.80 -3.51 13.80
N LYS A 18 2.76 -4.32 13.59
CA LYS A 18 2.01 -4.38 12.33
C LYS A 18 1.39 -3.03 12.00
N THR A 19 0.68 -2.42 12.95
CA THR A 19 0.08 -1.09 12.76
C THR A 19 1.12 -0.03 12.41
N ARG A 20 2.25 0.02 13.15
CA ARG A 20 3.32 0.98 12.86
C ARG A 20 3.89 0.81 11.45
N LEU A 21 4.15 -0.43 11.03
CA LEU A 21 4.63 -0.71 9.68
C LEU A 21 3.61 -0.30 8.62
N GLY A 22 2.33 -0.62 8.84
CA GLY A 22 1.24 -0.27 7.93
C GLY A 22 1.12 1.24 7.73
N VAL A 23 1.20 2.03 8.81
CA VAL A 23 1.16 3.50 8.74
C VAL A 23 2.36 4.04 7.96
N ILE A 24 3.57 3.50 8.17
CA ILE A 24 4.76 3.93 7.42
C ILE A 24 4.57 3.68 5.93
N LEU A 25 4.15 2.47 5.54
CA LEU A 25 3.91 2.12 4.13
C LEU A 25 2.79 2.98 3.52
N PHE A 26 1.72 3.24 4.28
CA PHE A 26 0.63 4.13 3.87
C PHE A 26 1.12 5.55 3.59
N ILE A 27 1.94 6.13 4.48
CA ILE A 27 2.48 7.48 4.29
C ILE A 27 3.37 7.53 3.05
N ILE A 28 4.25 6.54 2.86
CA ILE A 28 5.13 6.47 1.69
C ILE A 28 4.30 6.39 0.40
N TYR A 29 3.32 5.49 0.35
CA TYR A 29 2.42 5.37 -0.80
C TYR A 29 1.65 6.67 -1.06
N THR A 30 1.13 7.30 0.00
CA THR A 30 0.37 8.54 -0.08
C THR A 30 1.22 9.67 -0.66
N LEU A 31 2.48 9.80 -0.25
CA LEU A 31 3.39 10.81 -0.80
C LEU A 31 3.61 10.61 -2.30
N ILE A 32 3.84 9.37 -2.74
CA ILE A 32 4.06 9.07 -4.16
C ILE A 32 2.77 9.30 -4.95
N TYR A 33 1.64 8.80 -4.46
CA TYR A 33 0.33 9.03 -5.07
C TYR A 33 -0.04 10.51 -5.14
N SER A 34 0.29 11.30 -4.11
CA SER A 34 0.04 12.74 -4.12
C SER A 34 0.82 13.44 -5.22
N GLY A 35 2.02 12.98 -5.56
CA GLY A 35 2.77 13.47 -6.71
C GLY A 35 2.02 13.25 -8.03
N PHE A 36 1.46 12.06 -8.24
CA PHE A 36 0.60 11.77 -9.39
C PHE A 36 -0.61 12.72 -9.47
N VAL A 37 -1.32 12.88 -8.35
CA VAL A 37 -2.49 13.76 -8.28
C VAL A 37 -2.11 15.21 -8.55
N VAL A 38 -1.05 15.73 -7.92
CA VAL A 38 -0.59 17.11 -8.10
C VAL A 38 -0.24 17.37 -9.55
N ILE A 39 0.54 16.51 -10.20
CA ILE A 39 0.90 16.66 -11.61
C ILE A 39 -0.36 16.68 -12.48
N GLY A 40 -1.30 15.76 -12.23
CA GLY A 40 -2.57 15.71 -12.98
C GLY A 40 -3.47 16.93 -12.78
N LEU A 41 -3.34 17.65 -11.67
CA LEU A 41 -4.08 18.88 -11.39
C LEU A 41 -3.40 20.12 -11.95
N THR A 42 -2.07 20.18 -11.89
CA THR A 42 -1.31 21.38 -12.30
C THR A 42 -0.93 21.37 -13.77
N ASP A 43 -0.67 20.19 -14.34
CA ASP A 43 -0.19 20.04 -15.72
C ASP A 43 -0.79 18.78 -16.39
N PRO A 44 -2.06 18.86 -16.85
CA PRO A 44 -2.72 17.75 -17.55
C PRO A 44 -2.05 17.41 -18.89
N GLU A 45 -1.39 18.38 -19.55
CA GLU A 45 -0.68 18.14 -20.80
C GLU A 45 0.53 17.23 -20.57
N MET A 46 1.29 17.45 -19.50
CA MET A 46 2.38 16.55 -19.10
C MET A 46 1.88 15.12 -18.82
N MET A 47 0.71 14.96 -18.19
CA MET A 47 0.10 13.63 -18.00
C MET A 47 -0.25 12.94 -19.31
N GLY A 48 -0.65 13.71 -20.33
CA GLY A 48 -0.96 13.21 -21.67
C GLY A 48 0.26 12.95 -22.54
N ALA A 49 1.45 13.44 -22.17
CA ALA A 49 2.66 13.33 -22.98
C ALA A 49 3.09 11.88 -23.15
N GLU A 50 3.34 11.47 -24.40
CA GLU A 50 3.90 10.16 -24.72
C GLU A 50 5.37 10.09 -24.30
N ILE A 51 5.72 9.08 -23.50
CA ILE A 51 7.10 8.93 -22.99
C ILE A 51 7.73 7.63 -23.47
N ILE A 52 7.08 6.48 -23.25
CA ILE A 52 7.66 5.17 -23.52
C ILE A 52 6.66 4.34 -24.31
N GLY A 53 7.09 3.79 -25.45
CA GLY A 53 6.28 2.88 -26.26
C GLY A 53 4.97 3.48 -26.79
N GLY A 54 4.95 4.80 -27.03
CA GLY A 54 3.73 5.53 -27.44
C GLY A 54 2.64 5.59 -26.37
N GLN A 55 2.97 5.29 -25.11
CA GLN A 55 2.05 5.44 -23.98
C GLN A 55 2.30 6.74 -23.24
N ASN A 56 1.21 7.33 -22.77
CA ASN A 56 1.27 8.57 -22.02
C ASN A 56 1.78 8.38 -20.59
N LEU A 57 2.27 9.47 -20.00
CA LEU A 57 2.79 9.49 -18.63
C LEU A 57 1.76 9.00 -17.62
N ALA A 58 0.48 9.38 -17.79
CA ALA A 58 -0.58 8.98 -16.87
C ALA A 58 -0.73 7.47 -16.76
N ILE A 59 -0.70 6.76 -17.89
CA ILE A 59 -0.78 5.30 -17.95
C ILE A 59 0.46 4.70 -17.27
N ILE A 60 1.66 5.13 -17.66
CA ILE A 60 2.92 4.58 -17.13
C ILE A 60 3.00 4.78 -15.61
N TYR A 61 2.72 6.00 -15.14
CA TYR A 61 2.72 6.33 -13.72
C TYR A 61 1.65 5.53 -12.97
N GLY A 62 0.43 5.46 -13.51
CA GLY A 62 -0.67 4.69 -12.92
C GLY A 62 -0.32 3.21 -12.75
N PHE A 63 0.23 2.57 -13.78
CA PHE A 63 0.73 1.19 -13.67
C PHE A 63 1.88 1.06 -12.67
N GLY A 64 2.77 2.05 -12.61
CA GLY A 64 3.82 2.12 -11.59
C GLY A 64 3.25 2.13 -10.16
N LEU A 65 2.21 2.92 -9.91
CA LEU A 65 1.52 2.96 -8.61
C LEU A 65 0.86 1.63 -8.24
N ILE A 66 0.28 0.92 -9.22
CA ILE A 66 -0.29 -0.41 -9.00
C ILE A 66 0.81 -1.40 -8.60
N LEU A 67 1.91 -1.45 -9.36
CA LEU A 67 3.04 -2.33 -9.05
C LEU A 67 3.64 -2.01 -7.68
N LEU A 68 3.78 -0.72 -7.36
CA LEU A 68 4.26 -0.28 -6.06
C LEU A 68 3.35 -0.76 -4.92
N ALA A 69 2.03 -0.63 -5.06
CA ALA A 69 1.07 -1.08 -4.06
C ALA A 69 1.16 -2.60 -3.84
N ILE A 70 1.30 -3.38 -4.92
CA ILE A 70 1.47 -4.83 -4.86
C ILE A 70 2.75 -5.18 -4.09
N ILE A 71 3.88 -4.55 -4.43
CA ILE A 71 5.17 -4.78 -3.75
C ILE A 71 5.07 -4.43 -2.26
N MET A 72 4.47 -3.28 -1.92
CA MET A 72 4.25 -2.88 -0.52
C MET A 72 3.33 -3.86 0.23
N GLY A 73 2.31 -4.41 -0.42
CA GLY A 73 1.42 -5.42 0.16
C GLY A 73 2.17 -6.71 0.50
N PHE A 74 3.00 -7.21 -0.42
CA PHE A 74 3.86 -8.37 -0.16
C PHE A 74 4.88 -8.10 0.95
N PHE A 75 5.49 -6.92 0.94
CA PHE A 75 6.41 -6.48 1.98
C PHE A 75 5.70 -6.45 3.34
N TYR A 76 4.56 -5.77 3.45
CA TYR A 76 3.77 -5.70 4.67
C TYR A 76 3.43 -7.10 5.20
N ASN A 77 2.93 -7.99 4.33
CA ASN A 77 2.57 -9.35 4.70
C ASN A 77 3.77 -10.13 5.25
N TYR A 78 4.90 -10.11 4.53
CA TYR A 78 6.13 -10.80 4.95
C TYR A 78 6.59 -10.36 6.35
N PHE A 79 6.62 -9.05 6.62
CA PHE A 79 7.03 -8.54 7.93
C PHE A 79 6.01 -8.80 9.02
N CYS A 80 4.70 -8.73 8.73
CA CYS A 80 3.66 -9.08 9.70
C CYS A 80 3.77 -10.54 10.13
N THR A 81 3.93 -11.46 9.17
CA THR A 81 4.15 -12.89 9.45
C THR A 81 5.42 -13.11 10.26
N LYS A 82 6.49 -12.34 10.00
CA LYS A 82 7.71 -12.41 10.81
C LYS A 82 7.45 -11.96 12.26
N PHE A 83 6.76 -10.84 12.46
CA PHE A 83 6.44 -10.34 13.80
C PHE A 83 5.55 -11.31 14.58
N GLU A 84 4.56 -11.95 13.94
CA GLU A 84 3.73 -12.99 14.55
C GLU A 84 4.58 -14.19 15.01
N ASN A 85 5.47 -14.68 14.15
CA ASN A 85 6.32 -15.81 14.48
C ASN A 85 7.34 -15.49 15.60
N GLU A 86 7.75 -14.23 15.75
CA GLU A 86 8.67 -13.82 16.83
C GLU A 86 7.95 -13.56 18.15
N MET A 87 6.68 -13.12 18.12
CA MET A 87 6.00 -12.58 19.31
C MET A 87 4.85 -13.46 19.81
N ASN A 88 4.22 -14.25 18.94
CA ASN A 88 3.05 -15.06 19.29
C ASN A 88 3.35 -16.57 19.32
N LYS A 89 4.50 -17.03 18.77
CA LYS A 89 4.97 -18.41 18.97
C LYS A 89 5.74 -18.50 20.29
N ASN A 90 5.04 -18.95 21.34
CA ASN A 90 5.66 -19.69 22.45
C ASN A 90 5.35 -21.18 22.28
#